data_AF-A0AAU9UMK8-F1
#
_entry.id   AF-A0AAU9UMK8-F1
#
_cell.length_a   1.000
_cell.length_b   1.000
_cell.length_c   1.000
_cell.angle_alpha   90.00
_cell.angle_beta   90.00
_cell.angle_gamma   90.00
#
_symmetry.space_group_name_H-M   'P 1'
#
loop_
_entity.id
_entity.type
_entity.pdbx_description
1 polymer ?
#
loop_
_entity_poly.entity_id
_entity_poly.type
_entity_poly.pdbx_seq_one_letter_code
_entity_poly.pdbx_strand_id
1 'polypeptide(L)'
;MIGILVMIAIVNPYMMLTTLFCGSFMYILTIIYLNTAQAIKRLEGVTRSPVFSHVSASMAGLFTVRACGAQDMLRAQFDDKQDVHTSAWYLTLVTNTAFSIYLSLFSALYVLIVAYTFLLMDDGKNFC
;
A
#
# COMPACT_ATOMS: atom_id res chain seq x y z
N MET A 1 12.72 -13.22 -7.74
CA MET A 1 11.54 -14.12 -7.82
C MET A 1 11.78 -15.31 -8.71
N ILE A 2 12.29 -15.14 -9.95
CA ILE A 2 12.54 -16.27 -10.87
C ILE A 2 13.51 -17.31 -10.28
N GLY A 3 14.61 -16.88 -9.63
CA GLY A 3 15.58 -17.82 -9.04
C GLY A 3 15.03 -18.73 -7.94
N ILE A 4 14.08 -18.24 -7.13
CA ILE A 4 13.45 -19.04 -6.07
C ILE A 4 12.51 -20.09 -6.69
N LEU A 5 11.77 -19.70 -7.74
CA LEU A 5 10.89 -20.62 -8.47
C LEU A 5 11.68 -21.75 -9.14
N VAL A 6 12.84 -21.43 -9.73
CA VAL A 6 13.74 -22.43 -10.33
C VAL A 6 14.28 -23.40 -9.27
N MET A 7 14.69 -22.89 -8.11
CA MET A 7 15.14 -23.75 -7.01
C MET A 7 14.03 -24.68 -6.51
N ILE A 8 12.81 -24.19 -6.32
CA ILE A 8 11.66 -25.03 -5.90
C ILE A 8 11.37 -26.13 -6.94
N ALA A 9 11.43 -25.79 -8.23
CA ALA A 9 11.16 -26.75 -9.31
C ALA A 9 12.19 -27.89 -9.37
N ILE A 10 13.47 -27.60 -9.06
CA ILE A 10 14.54 -28.61 -9.02
C ILE A 10 14.38 -29.51 -7.79
N VAL A 11 14.03 -28.94 -6.64
CA VAL A 11 14.02 -29.66 -5.37
C VAL A 11 12.82 -30.61 -5.24
N ASN A 12 11.60 -30.15 -5.54
CA ASN A 12 10.43 -31.03 -5.51
C ASN A 12 9.26 -30.49 -6.35
N PRO A 13 8.83 -31.18 -7.42
CA PRO A 13 7.72 -30.74 -8.26
C PRO A 13 6.38 -30.65 -7.52
N TYR A 14 6.16 -31.39 -6.42
CA TYR A 14 4.95 -31.25 -5.60
C TYR A 14 4.86 -29.90 -4.89
N MET A 15 6.00 -29.30 -4.48
CA MET A 15 6.02 -27.99 -3.82
C MET A 15 5.68 -26.84 -4.78
N MET A 16 5.84 -27.07 -6.10
CA MET A 16 5.44 -26.11 -7.12
C MET A 16 3.93 -25.86 -7.10
N LEU A 17 3.12 -26.90 -6.82
CA LEU A 17 1.66 -26.76 -6.72
C LEU A 17 1.25 -25.83 -5.57
N THR A 18 1.84 -26.03 -4.39
CA THR A 18 1.61 -25.18 -3.21
C THR A 18 2.04 -23.74 -3.44
N THR A 19 3.19 -23.55 -4.10
CA THR A 19 3.68 -22.22 -4.48
C THR A 19 2.72 -21.50 -5.42
N LEU A 20 2.19 -22.23 -6.41
CA LEU A 20 1.26 -21.68 -7.40
C LEU A 20 -0.07 -21.29 -6.77
N PHE A 21 -0.58 -22.09 -5.82
CA PHE A 21 -1.79 -21.76 -5.07
C PHE A 21 -1.60 -20.53 -4.17
N CYS A 22 -0.49 -20.44 -3.43
CA CYS A 22 -0.21 -19.27 -2.60
C CYS A 22 0.03 -18.00 -3.45
N GLY A 23 0.73 -18.15 -4.57
CA GLY A 23 1.01 -17.07 -5.51
C GLY A 23 -0.27 -16.53 -6.18
N SER A 24 -1.18 -17.40 -6.60
CA SER A 24 -2.46 -16.99 -7.19
C SER A 24 -3.33 -16.23 -6.18
N PHE A 25 -3.35 -16.68 -4.93
CA PHE A 25 -4.06 -16.00 -3.85
C PHE A 25 -3.49 -14.60 -3.57
N MET A 26 -2.17 -14.48 -3.43
CA MET A 26 -1.51 -13.17 -3.28
C MET A 26 -1.75 -12.25 -4.49
N TYR A 27 -1.82 -12.81 -5.70
CA TYR A 27 -2.09 -12.06 -6.91
C TYR A 27 -3.50 -11.46 -6.92
N ILE A 28 -4.52 -12.24 -6.51
CA ILE A 28 -5.90 -11.75 -6.37
C ILE A 28 -5.97 -10.60 -5.35
N LEU A 29 -5.32 -10.75 -4.19
CA LEU A 29 -5.23 -9.68 -3.19
C LEU A 29 -4.57 -8.42 -3.76
N THR A 30 -3.53 -8.59 -4.57
CA THR A 30 -2.82 -7.47 -5.23
C THR A 30 -3.74 -6.73 -6.21
N ILE A 31 -4.57 -7.44 -6.99
CA ILE A 31 -5.54 -6.81 -7.90
C ILE A 31 -6.54 -5.96 -7.13
N ILE A 32 -7.11 -6.51 -6.05
CA ILE A 32 -8.08 -5.79 -5.21
C ILE A 32 -7.42 -4.55 -4.62
N TYR A 33 -6.23 -4.70 -4.06
CA TYR A 33 -5.45 -3.60 -3.51
C TYR A 33 -5.17 -2.50 -4.55
N LEU A 34 -4.74 -2.86 -5.76
CA LEU A 34 -4.42 -1.89 -6.80
C LEU A 34 -5.64 -1.04 -7.19
N ASN A 35 -6.82 -1.65 -7.30
CA ASN A 35 -8.05 -0.94 -7.59
C ASN A 35 -8.38 0.08 -6.48
N THR A 36 -8.28 -0.34 -5.22
CA THR A 36 -8.49 0.55 -4.06
C THR A 36 -7.44 1.66 -4.00
N ALA A 37 -6.16 1.34 -4.16
CA ALA A 37 -5.06 2.30 -4.11
C ALA A 37 -5.16 3.35 -5.23
N GLN A 38 -5.60 2.96 -6.43
CA GLN A 38 -5.88 3.89 -7.52
C GLN A 38 -7.03 4.84 -7.21
N ALA A 39 -8.12 4.33 -6.60
CA ALA A 39 -9.24 5.17 -6.18
C ALA A 39 -8.81 6.21 -5.12
N ILE A 40 -8.01 5.79 -4.14
CA ILE A 40 -7.49 6.69 -3.10
C ILE A 40 -6.54 7.74 -3.71
N LYS A 41 -5.62 7.34 -4.60
CA LYS A 41 -4.75 8.31 -5.31
C LYS A 41 -5.54 9.32 -6.13
N ARG A 42 -6.65 8.93 -6.73
CA ARG A 42 -7.55 9.86 -7.42
C ARG A 42 -8.18 10.85 -6.44
N LEU A 43 -8.62 10.39 -5.28
CA LEU A 43 -9.16 11.24 -4.21
C LEU A 43 -8.11 12.25 -3.71
N GLU A 44 -6.89 11.80 -3.44
CA GLU A 44 -5.75 12.65 -3.08
C GLU A 44 -5.51 13.73 -4.15
N GLY A 45 -5.54 13.35 -5.43
CA GLY A 45 -5.39 14.28 -6.54
C GLY A 45 -6.47 15.37 -6.59
N VAL A 46 -7.73 15.01 -6.33
CA VAL A 46 -8.87 15.94 -6.33
C VAL A 46 -8.83 16.90 -5.13
N THR A 47 -8.41 16.42 -3.96
CA THR A 47 -8.33 17.22 -2.72
C THR A 47 -7.14 18.19 -2.70
N ARG A 48 -6.13 17.96 -3.55
CA ARG A 48 -4.94 18.80 -3.64
C ARG A 48 -5.20 20.15 -4.33
N SER A 49 -5.96 20.17 -5.43
CA SER A 49 -6.12 21.37 -6.26
C SER A 49 -6.79 22.57 -5.55
N PRO A 50 -7.80 22.39 -4.66
CA PRO A 50 -8.43 23.50 -3.94
C PRO A 50 -7.45 24.23 -3.01
N VAL A 51 -6.49 23.50 -2.41
CA VAL A 51 -5.45 24.07 -1.54
C VAL A 51 -4.57 25.04 -2.34
N PHE A 52 -4.05 24.60 -3.50
CA PHE A 52 -3.21 25.45 -4.36
C PHE A 52 -3.98 26.64 -4.93
N SER A 53 -5.24 26.44 -5.33
CA SER A 53 -6.10 27.51 -5.83
C SER A 53 -6.37 28.58 -4.75
N HIS A 54 -6.66 28.15 -3.52
CA HIS A 54 -6.92 29.06 -2.39
C HIS A 54 -5.68 29.87 -2.01
N VAL A 55 -4.49 29.25 -2.02
CA VAL A 55 -3.22 29.95 -1.78
C VAL A 55 -2.93 30.96 -2.90
N SER A 56 -3.13 30.58 -4.16
CA SER A 56 -2.94 31.48 -5.31
C SER A 56 -3.85 32.72 -5.22
N ALA A 57 -5.13 32.51 -4.94
CA ALA A 57 -6.10 33.60 -4.76
C ALA A 57 -5.74 34.51 -3.57
N SER A 58 -5.30 33.92 -2.45
CA SER A 58 -4.87 34.66 -1.25
C SER A 58 -3.64 35.53 -1.50
N MET A 59 -2.67 35.02 -2.27
CA MET A 59 -1.49 35.79 -2.66
C MET A 59 -1.84 36.96 -3.59
N ALA A 60 -2.71 36.73 -4.58
CA ALA A 60 -3.17 37.77 -5.49
C ALA A 60 -3.96 38.88 -4.78
N GLY A 61 -4.76 38.53 -3.76
CA GLY A 61 -5.59 39.46 -2.98
C GLY A 61 -4.99 39.95 -1.66
N LEU A 62 -3.69 39.73 -1.42
CA LEU A 62 -3.08 39.89 -0.09
C LEU A 62 -3.28 41.29 0.53
N PHE A 63 -3.19 42.35 -0.29
CA PHE A 63 -3.42 43.72 0.16
C PHE A 63 -4.84 43.92 0.68
N THR A 64 -5.84 43.44 -0.06
CA THR A 64 -7.26 43.51 0.33
C THR A 64 -7.52 42.75 1.63
N VAL A 65 -6.96 41.54 1.76
CA VAL A 65 -7.10 40.73 2.98
C VAL A 65 -6.58 41.48 4.20
N ARG A 66 -5.41 42.13 4.09
CA ARG A 66 -4.82 42.93 5.18
C ARG A 66 -5.63 44.19 5.47
N ALA A 67 -6.12 44.87 4.45
CA ALA A 67 -6.94 46.07 4.60
C ALA A 67 -8.29 45.77 5.30
N CYS A 68 -8.85 44.58 5.07
CA CYS A 68 -10.12 44.15 5.65
C CYS A 68 -9.99 43.40 7.00
N GLY A 69 -8.77 43.10 7.48
CA GLY A 69 -8.60 42.32 8.71
C GLY A 69 -9.11 40.86 8.59
N ALA A 70 -9.18 40.31 7.38
CA ALA A 70 -9.81 39.02 7.08
C ALA A 70 -8.86 37.79 7.18
N GLN A 71 -7.68 37.95 7.78
CA GLN A 71 -6.63 36.93 7.82
C GLN A 71 -7.12 35.63 8.50
N ASP A 72 -7.82 35.74 9.63
CA ASP A 72 -8.24 34.58 10.41
C ASP A 72 -9.33 33.77 9.71
N MET A 73 -10.24 34.45 8.99
CA MET A 73 -11.22 33.79 8.13
C MET A 73 -10.54 32.99 7.02
N LEU A 74 -9.54 33.57 6.35
CA LEU A 74 -8.81 32.87 5.29
C LEU A 74 -7.99 31.70 5.83
N ARG A 75 -7.40 31.83 7.03
CA ARG A 75 -6.71 30.73 7.73
C ARG A 75 -7.65 29.57 8.01
N ALA A 76 -8.80 29.83 8.62
CA ALA A 76 -9.79 28.78 8.90
C ALA A 76 -10.24 28.05 7.62
N GLN A 77 -10.46 28.78 6.52
CA GLN A 77 -10.80 28.18 5.23
C GLN A 77 -9.66 27.38 4.59
N PHE A 78 -8.41 27.75 4.87
CA PHE A 78 -7.24 27.01 4.40
C PHE A 78 -7.06 25.73 5.20
N ASP A 79 -7.19 25.80 6.52
CA ASP A 79 -7.09 24.66 7.44
C ASP A 79 -8.11 23.57 7.10
N ASP A 80 -9.36 23.94 6.81
CA ASP A 80 -10.42 23.00 6.37
C ASP A 80 -10.04 22.24 5.08
N LYS A 81 -9.49 22.94 4.08
CA LYS A 81 -9.02 22.30 2.85
C LYS A 81 -7.79 21.43 3.08
N GLN A 82 -6.91 21.85 3.98
CA GLN A 82 -5.70 21.12 4.32
C GLN A 82 -6.00 19.85 5.09
N ASP A 83 -6.99 19.85 5.99
CA ASP A 83 -7.43 18.67 6.73
C ASP A 83 -7.95 17.59 5.77
N VAL A 84 -8.80 17.97 4.82
CA VAL A 84 -9.32 17.05 3.78
C VAL A 84 -8.18 16.49 2.92
N HIS A 85 -7.24 17.31 2.45
CA HIS A 85 -6.07 16.83 1.69
C HIS A 85 -5.18 15.90 2.52
N THR A 86 -4.95 16.25 3.79
CA THR A 86 -4.07 15.49 4.70
C THR A 86 -4.69 14.14 5.03
N SER A 87 -6.00 14.08 5.26
CA SER A 87 -6.73 12.83 5.48
C SER A 87 -6.67 11.90 4.26
N ALA A 88 -6.83 12.44 3.04
CA ALA A 88 -6.71 11.68 1.80
C ALA A 88 -5.29 11.13 1.59
N TRP A 89 -4.26 11.96 1.84
CA TRP A 89 -2.86 11.53 1.78
C TRP A 89 -2.53 10.47 2.84
N TYR A 90 -3.03 10.64 4.06
CA TYR A 90 -2.87 9.65 5.13
C TYR A 90 -3.53 8.31 4.78
N LEU A 91 -4.70 8.33 4.14
CA LEU A 91 -5.36 7.12 3.64
C LEU A 91 -4.49 6.40 2.59
N THR A 92 -3.81 7.13 1.71
CA THR A 92 -2.82 6.54 0.78
C THR A 92 -1.72 5.83 1.56
N LEU A 93 -1.15 6.47 2.59
CA LEU A 93 -0.08 5.89 3.40
C LEU A 93 -0.54 4.61 4.13
N VAL A 94 -1.65 4.68 4.88
CA VAL A 94 -2.18 3.55 5.66
C VAL A 94 -2.52 2.36 4.75
N THR A 95 -3.10 2.62 3.59
CA THR A 95 -3.48 1.55 2.65
C THR A 95 -2.24 0.82 2.09
N ASN A 96 -1.17 1.57 1.75
CA ASN A 96 0.10 0.96 1.34
C ASN A 96 0.71 0.12 2.47
N THR A 97 0.74 0.65 3.70
CA THR A 97 1.29 -0.06 4.86
C THR A 97 0.49 -1.32 5.18
N ALA A 98 -0.85 -1.25 5.19
CA ALA A 98 -1.71 -2.39 5.45
C ALA A 98 -1.48 -3.50 4.43
N PHE A 99 -1.43 -3.18 3.14
CA PHE A 99 -1.13 -4.16 2.09
C PHE A 99 0.24 -4.81 2.27
N SER A 100 1.26 -4.03 2.62
CA SER A 100 2.59 -4.56 2.93
C SER A 100 2.55 -5.55 4.11
N ILE A 101 1.83 -5.23 5.18
CA ILE A 101 1.69 -6.11 6.35
C ILE A 101 1.02 -7.42 5.95
N TYR A 102 -0.07 -7.36 5.17
CA TYR A 102 -0.76 -8.56 4.70
C TYR A 102 0.15 -9.44 3.83
N LEU A 103 0.87 -8.86 2.87
CA LEU A 103 1.82 -9.62 2.05
C LEU A 103 2.94 -10.25 2.89
N SER A 104 3.49 -9.53 3.86
CA SER A 104 4.51 -10.05 4.77
C SER A 104 3.97 -11.21 5.61
N LEU A 105 2.74 -11.12 6.11
CA LEU A 105 2.11 -12.18 6.89
C LEU A 105 1.91 -13.45 6.06
N PHE A 106 1.32 -13.34 4.88
CA PHE A 106 1.12 -14.50 3.99
C PHE A 106 2.45 -15.10 3.52
N SER A 107 3.46 -14.27 3.26
CA SER A 107 4.80 -14.72 2.90
C SER A 107 5.45 -15.51 4.05
N ALA A 108 5.37 -15.01 5.28
CA ALA A 108 5.89 -15.69 6.46
C ALA A 108 5.20 -17.04 6.69
N LEU A 109 3.88 -17.11 6.53
CA LEU A 109 3.11 -18.35 6.63
C LEU A 109 3.55 -19.37 5.57
N TYR A 110 3.75 -18.93 4.32
CA TYR A 110 4.24 -19.80 3.24
C TYR A 110 5.64 -20.37 3.55
N VAL A 111 6.57 -19.51 4.01
CA VAL A 111 7.93 -19.94 4.38
C VAL A 111 7.89 -20.95 5.53
N LEU A 112 7.02 -20.76 6.54
CA LEU A 112 6.85 -21.72 7.63
C LEU A 112 6.39 -23.08 7.10
N ILE A 113 5.34 -23.13 6.26
CA ILE A 113 4.82 -24.38 5.70
C ILE A 113 5.91 -25.11 4.89
N VAL A 114 6.64 -24.38 4.04
CA VAL A 114 7.73 -24.92 3.23
C VAL A 114 8.84 -25.49 4.11
N ALA A 115 9.26 -24.75 5.13
CA ALA A 115 10.32 -25.17 6.05
C ALA A 115 9.96 -26.44 6.82
N TYR A 116 8.73 -26.53 7.35
CA TYR A 116 8.27 -27.75 8.04
C TYR A 116 8.14 -28.93 7.08
N THR A 117 7.69 -28.70 5.84
CA THR A 117 7.61 -29.77 4.83
C THR A 117 9.00 -30.32 4.51
N PHE A 118 10.02 -29.47 4.39
CA PHE A 118 11.40 -29.89 4.18
C PHE A 118 11.95 -30.70 5.37
N LEU A 119 11.73 -30.22 6.59
CA LEU A 119 12.21 -30.87 7.80
C LEU A 119 11.63 -32.29 7.95
N LEU A 120 10.32 -32.44 7.77
CA LEU A 120 9.65 -33.75 7.82
C LEU A 120 10.10 -34.72 6.73
N MET A 121 10.61 -34.21 5.61
CA MET A 121 11.06 -35.01 4.48
C MET A 121 12.49 -35.53 4.64
N ASP A 122 13.29 -34.92 5.54
CA ASP A 122 14.68 -35.28 5.83
C ASP A 122 14.80 -36.44 6.84
N ASP A 123 13.76 -36.69 7.65
CA ASP A 123 13.79 -37.63 8.79
C ASP A 123 13.70 -39.15 8.43
N GLY A 124 13.89 -39.57 7.17
CA GLY A 124 13.48 -40.92 6.76
C GLY A 124 14.34 -41.74 5.81
N LYS A 125 15.50 -41.27 5.30
CA LYS A 125 16.24 -42.01 4.25
C LYS A 125 17.77 -42.07 4.33
N ASN A 126 18.38 -41.88 5.51
CA ASN A 126 19.85 -41.92 5.65
C ASN A 126 20.39 -42.88 6.74
N PHE A 127 19.69 -43.97 7.05
CA PHE A 127 20.25 -45.08 7.82
C PHE A 127 19.87 -46.43 7.19
N CYS A 128 20.59 -46.81 6.14
CA CYS A 128 21.01 -48.17 5.79
C CYS A 128 21.93 -48.12 4.57
#